data_AF-A0A7X7NDS9-F1
#
_entry.id   AF-A0A7X7NDS9-F1
#
_cell.length_a   1.000
_cell.length_b   1.000
_cell.length_c   1.000
_cell.angle_alpha   90.00
_cell.angle_beta   90.00
_cell.angle_gamma   90.00
#
_symmetry.space_group_name_H-M   'P 1'
#
loop_
_entity.id
_entity.type
_entity.pdbx_description
1 polymer ?
#
loop_
_entity_poly.entity_id
_entity_poly.type
_entity_poly.pdbx_seq_one_letter_code
_entity_poly.pdbx_strand_id
1 'polypeptide(L)'
;MRILFLITLCLIIFSNTAFAGEIYTWTDKKGVEHITTTPPPEYAKVKDRSTFKRDDPRQIEAFQRKQKAAIDKGFTGWQARQTKTPTVRETQGPREDKCKGVSDKWKDAYREYNEEKNRNNSGKPSSKEKSLRAAMFKAQEEEHACIFSPENIESGRVYVEKTTVTIKRGK
;
A
#
# COMPACT_ATOMS: atom_id res chain seq x y z
N MET A 1 -24.24 -43.54 -33.42
CA MET A 1 -23.85 -43.90 -32.03
C MET A 1 -22.61 -43.16 -31.50
N ARG A 2 -21.57 -42.90 -32.31
CA ARG A 2 -20.35 -42.17 -31.87
C ARG A 2 -20.59 -40.74 -31.34
N ILE A 3 -21.48 -39.97 -31.98
CA ILE A 3 -21.78 -38.58 -31.57
C ILE A 3 -22.55 -38.53 -30.25
N LEU A 4 -23.49 -39.46 -30.04
CA LEU A 4 -24.22 -39.58 -28.77
C LEU A 4 -23.29 -39.88 -27.60
N PHE A 5 -22.26 -40.71 -27.81
CA PHE A 5 -21.22 -41.02 -26.83
C PHE A 5 -20.36 -39.81 -26.47
N LEU A 6 -20.03 -38.96 -27.44
CA LEU A 6 -19.23 -37.75 -27.20
C LEU A 6 -20.03 -36.70 -26.41
N ILE A 7 -21.34 -36.60 -26.66
CA ILE A 7 -22.22 -35.67 -25.95
C ILE A 7 -22.41 -36.11 -24.50
N THR A 8 -22.65 -37.40 -24.23
CA THR A 8 -22.72 -37.92 -22.86
C THR A 8 -21.39 -37.79 -22.12
N LEU A 9 -20.26 -38.04 -22.78
CA LEU A 9 -18.93 -37.85 -22.17
C LEU A 9 -18.67 -36.38 -21.79
N CYS A 10 -19.04 -35.42 -22.65
CA CYS A 10 -18.94 -33.99 -22.34
C CYS A 10 -19.81 -33.61 -21.13
N LEU A 11 -21.05 -34.09 -21.04
CA LEU A 11 -21.95 -33.79 -19.92
C LEU A 11 -21.42 -34.30 -18.57
N ILE A 12 -20.66 -35.40 -18.55
CA ILE A 12 -20.03 -35.95 -17.34
C ILE A 12 -18.84 -35.09 -16.86
N ILE A 13 -18.08 -34.49 -17.78
CA ILE A 13 -16.92 -33.65 -17.42
C ILE A 13 -17.37 -32.30 -16.83
N PHE A 14 -18.48 -31.74 -17.33
CA PHE A 14 -19.06 -30.48 -16.84
C PHE A 14 -19.89 -30.61 -15.55
N SER A 15 -20.19 -31.84 -15.10
CA SER A 15 -20.94 -32.08 -13.86
C SER A 15 -20.04 -32.16 -12.61
N ASN A 16 -18.84 -31.55 -12.65
CA ASN A 16 -18.09 -31.23 -11.44
C ASN A 16 -18.92 -30.27 -10.59
N THR A 17 -19.72 -30.86 -9.70
CA THR A 17 -20.45 -30.19 -8.64
C THR A 17 -19.50 -29.27 -7.91
N ALA A 18 -19.80 -27.98 -7.88
CA ALA A 18 -19.14 -27.04 -7.00
C ALA A 18 -19.28 -27.58 -5.57
N PHE A 19 -18.23 -28.23 -5.07
CA PHE A 19 -18.20 -28.73 -3.70
C PHE A 19 -18.39 -27.52 -2.77
N ALA A 20 -19.47 -27.54 -1.99
CA ALA A 20 -19.57 -26.68 -0.82
C ALA A 20 -18.39 -27.06 0.08
N GLY A 21 -17.42 -26.15 0.20
CA GLY A 21 -16.21 -26.37 0.97
C GLY A 21 -16.54 -26.31 2.46
N GLU A 22 -16.10 -27.33 3.20
CA GLU A 22 -16.08 -27.30 4.65
C GLU A 22 -14.73 -26.75 5.10
N ILE A 23 -14.75 -25.76 5.98
CA ILE A 23 -13.54 -25.23 6.60
C ILE A 23 -13.50 -25.72 8.04
N TYR A 24 -12.40 -26.39 8.37
CA TYR A 24 -12.11 -26.92 9.69
C TYR A 24 -11.11 -26.02 10.39
N THR A 25 -11.46 -25.58 11.60
CA THR A 25 -10.52 -24.91 12.49
C THR A 25 -10.14 -25.86 13.61
N TRP A 26 -8.85 -26.13 13.78
CA TRP A 26 -8.36 -27.07 14.79
C TRP A 26 -7.03 -26.61 15.38
N THR A 27 -6.72 -27.10 16.58
CA THR A 27 -5.47 -26.81 17.27
C THR A 27 -4.58 -28.05 17.30
N ASP A 28 -3.33 -27.90 16.88
CA ASP A 28 -2.35 -28.99 16.92
C ASP A 28 -1.80 -29.25 18.33
N LYS A 29 -0.97 -30.29 18.49
CA LYS A 29 -0.38 -30.68 19.78
C LYS A 29 0.51 -29.59 20.40
N LYS A 30 0.96 -28.61 19.61
CA LYS A 30 1.82 -27.50 20.03
C LYS A 30 1.02 -26.23 20.32
N GLY A 31 -0.30 -26.26 20.20
CA GLY A 31 -1.18 -25.12 20.45
C GLY A 31 -1.34 -24.17 19.26
N VAL A 32 -0.89 -24.54 18.05
CA VAL A 32 -1.05 -23.71 16.85
C VAL A 32 -2.42 -23.95 16.23
N GLU A 33 -3.13 -22.87 15.89
CA GLU A 33 -4.42 -22.91 15.21
C GLU A 33 -4.23 -23.03 13.70
N HIS A 34 -4.89 -24.02 13.10
CA HIS A 34 -4.86 -24.30 11.67
C HIS A 34 -6.26 -24.19 11.09
N ILE A 35 -6.37 -23.60 9.91
CA ILE A 35 -7.60 -23.48 9.13
C ILE A 35 -7.40 -24.28 7.84
N THR A 36 -8.10 -25.41 7.69
CA THR A 36 -7.91 -26.34 6.58
C THR A 36 -9.23 -26.65 5.89
N THR A 37 -9.19 -26.91 4.58
CA THR A 37 -10.33 -27.43 3.80
C THR A 37 -10.43 -28.95 3.82
N THR A 38 -9.40 -29.62 4.36
CA THR A 38 -9.37 -31.05 4.63
C THR A 38 -9.66 -31.32 6.10
N PRO A 39 -10.30 -32.46 6.44
CA PRO A 39 -10.62 -32.81 7.81
C PRO A 39 -9.31 -32.96 8.62
N PRO A 40 -9.32 -32.54 9.89
CA PRO A 40 -8.14 -32.62 10.74
C PRO A 40 -7.82 -34.06 11.15
N PRO A 41 -6.55 -34.36 11.48
CA PRO A 41 -6.16 -35.69 11.95
C PRO A 41 -6.83 -36.02 13.29
N GLU A 42 -7.13 -37.30 13.57
CA GLU A 42 -7.92 -37.75 14.74
C GLU A 42 -7.46 -37.22 16.10
N TYR A 43 -6.18 -36.92 16.25
CA TYR A 43 -5.61 -36.39 17.50
C TYR A 43 -5.82 -34.88 17.69
N ALA A 44 -6.36 -34.18 16.70
CA ALA A 44 -6.56 -32.74 16.72
C ALA A 44 -7.86 -32.38 17.44
N LYS A 45 -7.81 -31.32 18.25
CA LYS A 45 -9.03 -30.76 18.85
C LYS A 45 -9.70 -29.86 17.82
N VAL A 46 -10.82 -30.33 17.26
CA VAL A 46 -11.66 -29.53 16.36
C VAL A 46 -12.33 -28.44 17.17
N LYS A 47 -12.09 -27.18 16.81
CA LYS A 47 -12.65 -26.01 17.47
C LYS A 47 -13.93 -25.54 16.79
N ASP A 48 -14.00 -25.60 15.46
CA ASP A 48 -15.16 -25.19 14.68
C ASP A 48 -15.21 -25.85 13.29
N ARG A 49 -16.43 -26.08 12.78
CA ARG A 49 -16.70 -26.58 11.42
C ARG A 49 -17.69 -25.64 10.76
N SER A 50 -17.24 -24.87 9.76
CA SER A 50 -18.10 -23.96 9.02
C SER A 50 -18.28 -24.43 7.57
N THR A 51 -19.52 -24.43 7.10
CA THR A 51 -19.87 -24.68 5.70
C THR A 51 -20.04 -23.36 4.98
N PHE A 52 -19.24 -23.07 3.96
CA PHE A 52 -19.43 -21.88 3.14
C PHE A 52 -20.17 -22.23 1.85
N LYS A 53 -21.25 -21.51 1.56
CA LYS A 53 -21.87 -21.53 0.24
C LYS A 53 -21.31 -20.35 -0.55
N ARG A 54 -20.71 -20.65 -1.71
CA ARG A 54 -20.29 -19.61 -2.65
C ARG A 54 -21.50 -18.81 -3.10
N ASP A 55 -21.44 -17.49 -2.96
CA ASP A 55 -22.49 -16.59 -3.43
C ASP A 55 -22.72 -16.73 -4.93
N ASP A 56 -23.94 -16.38 -5.39
CA ASP A 56 -24.30 -16.37 -6.81
C ASP A 56 -23.26 -15.53 -7.60
N PRO A 57 -22.76 -16.02 -8.75
CA PRO A 57 -21.73 -15.33 -9.52
C PRO A 57 -22.07 -13.87 -9.85
N ARG A 58 -23.35 -13.53 -10.02
CA ARG A 58 -23.80 -12.15 -10.29
C ARG A 58 -23.65 -11.24 -9.08
N GLN A 59 -23.82 -11.78 -7.87
CA GLN A 59 -23.60 -11.04 -6.61
C GLN A 59 -22.11 -10.74 -6.42
N ILE A 60 -21.25 -11.72 -6.71
CA ILE A 60 -19.79 -11.58 -6.65
C ILE A 60 -19.33 -10.49 -7.63
N GLU A 61 -19.81 -10.55 -8.88
CA GLU A 61 -19.47 -9.55 -9.90
C GLU A 61 -19.98 -8.15 -9.51
N ALA A 62 -21.21 -8.04 -9.02
CA ALA A 62 -21.76 -6.76 -8.56
C ALA A 62 -20.95 -6.17 -7.41
N PHE A 63 -20.50 -7.00 -6.46
CA PHE A 63 -19.65 -6.58 -5.35
C PHE A 63 -18.27 -6.12 -5.83
N GLN A 64 -17.64 -6.85 -6.75
CA GLN A 64 -16.36 -6.46 -7.35
C GLN A 64 -16.47 -5.15 -8.13
N ARG A 65 -17.55 -4.95 -8.89
CA ARG A 65 -17.82 -3.68 -9.59
C ARG A 65 -17.95 -2.51 -8.62
N LYS A 66 -18.67 -2.71 -7.50
CA LYS A 66 -18.79 -1.67 -6.45
C LYS A 66 -17.44 -1.33 -5.82
N GLN A 67 -16.61 -2.33 -5.51
CA GLN A 67 -15.26 -2.09 -4.98
C GLN A 67 -14.40 -1.33 -5.97
N LYS A 68 -14.38 -1.75 -7.24
CA LYS A 68 -13.61 -1.09 -8.29
C LYS A 68 -14.05 0.37 -8.46
N ALA A 69 -15.35 0.64 -8.49
CA ALA A 69 -15.87 2.00 -8.55
C ALA A 69 -15.47 2.86 -7.33
N ALA A 70 -15.44 2.29 -6.14
CA ALA A 70 -14.99 2.99 -4.93
C ALA A 70 -13.49 3.31 -4.96
N ILE A 71 -12.67 2.36 -5.42
CA ILE A 71 -11.22 2.55 -5.59
C ILE A 71 -10.95 3.62 -6.64
N ASP A 72 -11.58 3.54 -7.81
CA ASP A 72 -11.42 4.52 -8.89
C ASP A 72 -11.86 5.92 -8.45
N LYS A 73 -12.97 6.02 -7.69
CA LYS A 73 -13.42 7.30 -7.13
C LYS A 73 -12.42 7.84 -6.09
N GLY A 74 -11.87 6.99 -5.24
CA GLY A 74 -10.83 7.35 -4.28
C GLY A 74 -9.56 7.85 -4.95
N PHE A 75 -9.10 7.13 -5.98
CA PHE A 75 -7.92 7.47 -6.77
C PHE A 75 -8.13 8.77 -7.56
N THR A 76 -9.27 8.93 -8.23
CA THR A 76 -9.63 10.16 -8.96
C THR A 76 -9.73 11.35 -8.01
N GLY A 77 -10.33 11.16 -6.83
CA GLY A 77 -10.38 12.19 -5.78
C GLY A 77 -9.01 12.57 -5.25
N TRP A 78 -8.12 11.59 -5.07
CA TRP A 78 -6.71 11.82 -4.71
C TRP A 78 -5.96 12.58 -5.81
N GLN A 79 -6.08 12.18 -7.08
CA GLN A 79 -5.48 12.88 -8.22
C GLN A 79 -6.00 14.31 -8.35
N ALA A 80 -7.31 14.52 -8.20
CA ALA A 80 -7.91 15.85 -8.21
C ALA A 80 -7.42 16.73 -7.06
N ARG A 81 -7.04 16.15 -5.91
CA ARG A 81 -6.41 16.88 -4.80
C ARG A 81 -4.95 17.22 -5.08
N GLN A 82 -4.25 16.40 -5.85
CA GLN A 82 -2.88 16.72 -6.30
C GLN A 82 -2.88 17.84 -7.36
N THR A 83 -3.84 17.83 -8.29
CA THR A 83 -3.95 18.87 -9.34
C THR A 83 -4.63 20.16 -8.86
N LYS A 84 -5.49 20.07 -7.83
CA LYS A 84 -6.05 21.21 -7.09
C LYS A 84 -5.35 21.47 -5.76
N THR A 85 -4.11 21.00 -5.59
CA THR A 85 -3.25 21.70 -4.63
C THR A 85 -3.30 23.14 -5.12
N PRO A 86 -3.73 24.12 -4.30
CA PRO A 86 -3.31 25.46 -4.61
C PRO A 86 -1.81 25.29 -4.81
N THR A 87 -1.26 25.76 -5.92
CA THR A 87 0.00 26.47 -5.76
C THR A 87 -0.29 27.36 -4.56
N VAL A 88 0.18 26.95 -3.38
CA VAL A 88 0.42 27.88 -2.30
C VAL A 88 1.18 28.91 -3.07
N ARG A 89 0.49 30.01 -3.37
CA ARG A 89 1.07 31.16 -4.01
C ARG A 89 2.08 31.48 -2.97
N GLU A 90 3.29 30.98 -3.22
CA GLU A 90 4.47 31.19 -2.42
C GLU A 90 4.41 32.68 -2.31
N THR A 91 3.98 33.16 -1.15
CA THR A 91 3.89 34.57 -0.91
C THR A 91 5.34 34.89 -0.69
N GLN A 92 6.06 34.94 -1.81
CA GLN A 92 7.32 35.60 -2.03
C GLN A 92 7.00 37.09 -1.86
N GLY A 93 6.54 37.45 -0.66
CA GLY A 93 7.03 38.68 -0.08
C GLY A 93 8.55 38.52 -0.01
N PRO A 94 9.31 39.63 -0.10
CA PRO A 94 10.76 39.59 -0.03
C PRO A 94 11.16 39.13 1.38
N ARG A 95 11.17 37.81 1.59
CA ARG A 95 11.64 37.15 2.79
C ARG A 95 13.06 36.75 2.47
N GLU A 96 14.00 37.47 3.05
CA GLU A 96 15.38 37.02 3.11
C GLU A 96 15.40 35.74 3.95
N ASP A 97 15.21 34.62 3.26
CA ASP A 97 15.16 33.30 3.87
C ASP A 97 16.56 32.97 4.39
N LYS A 98 16.77 33.08 5.71
CA LYS A 98 17.95 32.54 6.39
C LYS A 98 18.24 31.08 6.00
N CYS A 99 17.20 30.35 5.59
CA CYS A 99 17.29 28.96 5.12
C CYS A 99 17.52 28.81 3.60
N LYS A 100 17.64 29.90 2.83
CA LYS A 100 17.82 29.83 1.37
C LYS A 100 19.08 29.04 0.99
N GLY A 101 20.19 29.31 1.67
CA GLY A 101 21.45 28.60 1.41
C GLY A 101 21.37 27.09 1.65
N VAL A 102 20.64 26.65 2.68
CA VAL A 102 20.45 25.21 2.94
C VAL A 102 19.43 24.59 1.98
N SER A 103 18.42 25.34 1.56
CA SER A 103 17.47 24.88 0.54
C SER A 103 18.12 24.72 -0.84
N ASP A 104 18.98 25.67 -1.23
CA ASP A 104 19.73 25.57 -2.49
C ASP A 104 20.70 24.38 -2.47
N LYS A 105 21.37 24.13 -1.32
CA LYS A 105 22.21 22.95 -1.12
C LYS A 105 21.44 21.63 -1.25
N TRP A 106 20.21 21.55 -0.73
CA TRP A 106 19.35 20.37 -0.91
C TRP A 106 18.95 20.18 -2.38
N LYS A 107 18.55 21.26 -3.07
CA LYS A 107 18.20 21.22 -4.50
C LYS A 107 19.38 20.74 -5.36
N ASP A 108 20.58 21.21 -5.05
CA ASP A 108 21.80 20.80 -5.75
C ASP A 108 22.11 19.32 -5.51
N ALA A 109 22.07 18.86 -4.25
CA ALA A 109 22.30 17.45 -3.93
C ALA A 109 21.24 16.52 -4.53
N TYR A 110 19.97 16.96 -4.57
CA TYR A 110 18.88 16.24 -5.21
C TYR A 110 19.08 16.12 -6.73
N ARG A 111 19.51 17.21 -7.38
CA ARG A 111 19.82 17.22 -8.81
C ARG A 111 20.97 16.26 -9.13
N GLU A 112 22.07 16.35 -8.40
CA GLU A 112 23.24 15.47 -8.61
C GLU A 112 22.90 13.99 -8.41
N TYR A 113 22.14 13.66 -7.36
CA TYR A 113 21.68 12.30 -7.12
C TYR A 113 20.84 11.77 -8.30
N ASN A 114 19.88 12.55 -8.79
CA ASN A 114 19.02 12.13 -9.88
C ASN A 114 19.75 12.05 -11.22
N GLU A 115 20.70 12.94 -11.49
CA GLU A 115 21.54 12.85 -12.68
C GLU A 115 22.38 11.56 -12.67
N GLU A 116 23.00 11.21 -11.54
CA GLU A 116 23.77 9.97 -11.41
C GLU A 116 22.86 8.74 -11.55
N LYS A 117 21.69 8.76 -10.90
CA LYS A 117 20.71 7.68 -10.98
C LYS A 117 20.20 7.48 -12.41
N ASN A 118 19.96 8.55 -13.15
CA ASN A 118 19.51 8.49 -14.54
C ASN A 118 20.61 8.04 -15.51
N ARG A 119 21.89 8.30 -15.19
CA ARG A 119 23.03 7.75 -15.93
C ARG A 119 23.25 6.26 -15.65
N ASN A 120 22.85 5.79 -14.48
CA ASN A 120 23.07 4.42 -14.04
C ASN A 120 22.01 3.45 -14.60
N ASN A 121 22.28 2.88 -15.78
CA ASN A 121 21.42 1.88 -16.40
C ASN A 121 21.56 0.46 -15.82
N SER A 122 22.43 0.25 -14.82
CA SER A 122 22.75 -1.09 -14.32
C SER A 122 21.69 -1.70 -13.39
N GLY A 123 20.67 -0.92 -13.01
CA GLY A 123 19.62 -1.32 -12.05
C GLY A 123 20.11 -1.52 -10.61
N LYS A 124 21.40 -1.38 -10.33
CA LYS A 124 22.01 -1.47 -9.00
C LYS A 124 22.69 -0.15 -8.63
N PRO A 125 22.49 0.40 -7.42
CA PRO A 125 23.09 1.68 -7.04
C PRO A 125 24.62 1.63 -7.05
N SER A 126 25.24 2.55 -7.79
CA SER A 126 26.71 2.71 -7.81
C SER A 126 27.22 3.23 -6.45
N SER A 127 28.52 3.09 -6.17
CA SER A 127 29.10 3.67 -4.95
C SER A 127 28.90 5.19 -4.90
N LYS A 128 28.98 5.85 -6.05
CA LYS A 128 28.74 7.28 -6.21
C LYS A 128 27.27 7.66 -6.00
N GLU A 129 26.34 6.86 -6.51
CA GLU A 129 24.91 7.06 -6.28
C GLU A 129 24.59 6.95 -4.78
N LYS A 130 25.18 6.00 -4.07
CA LYS A 130 25.01 5.85 -2.61
C LYS A 130 25.53 7.06 -1.84
N SER A 131 26.70 7.58 -2.20
CA SER A 131 27.25 8.77 -1.53
C SER A 131 26.42 10.02 -1.82
N LEU A 132 25.95 10.20 -3.06
CA LEU A 132 25.07 11.31 -3.43
C LEU A 132 23.71 11.22 -2.71
N ARG A 133 23.14 10.02 -2.59
CA ARG A 133 21.93 9.79 -1.82
C ARG A 133 22.10 10.16 -0.34
N ALA A 134 23.22 9.79 0.26
CA ALA A 134 23.52 10.15 1.65
C ALA A 134 23.70 11.67 1.80
N ALA A 135 24.39 12.33 0.87
CA ALA A 135 24.54 13.78 0.87
C ALA A 135 23.20 14.51 0.70
N MET A 136 22.33 14.02 -0.18
CA MET A 136 20.97 14.54 -0.37
C MET A 136 20.13 14.46 0.91
N PHE A 137 20.14 13.31 1.60
CA PHE A 137 19.42 13.17 2.87
C PHE A 137 19.99 14.08 3.95
N LYS A 138 21.31 14.20 4.05
CA LYS A 138 21.94 15.13 5.00
C LYS A 138 21.54 16.58 4.72
N ALA A 139 21.55 17.01 3.45
CA ALA A 139 21.10 18.35 3.08
C ALA A 139 19.61 18.57 3.37
N GLN A 140 18.78 17.53 3.22
CA GLN A 140 17.35 17.58 3.56
C GLN A 140 17.14 17.74 5.07
N GLU A 141 17.91 17.02 5.88
CA GLU A 141 17.87 17.15 7.34
C GLU A 141 18.31 18.56 7.78
N GLU A 142 19.36 19.12 7.17
CA GLU A 142 19.81 20.50 7.43
C GLU A 142 18.75 21.54 7.03
N GLU A 143 18.11 21.36 5.87
CA GLU A 143 17.01 22.21 5.42
C GLU A 143 15.81 22.15 6.37
N HIS A 144 15.36 20.94 6.72
CA HIS A 144 14.28 20.74 7.67
C HIS A 144 14.62 21.32 9.05
N ALA A 145 15.83 21.10 9.56
CA ALA A 145 16.26 21.67 10.83
C ALA A 145 16.21 23.20 10.83
N CYS A 146 16.55 23.84 9.70
CA CYS A 146 16.40 25.28 9.54
C CYS A 146 14.93 25.70 9.49
N ILE A 147 14.12 25.08 8.62
CA ILE A 147 12.70 25.39 8.43
C ILE A 147 11.91 25.21 9.73
N PHE A 148 12.10 24.09 10.42
CA PHE A 148 11.42 23.74 11.67
C PHE A 148 12.19 24.20 12.92
N SER A 149 13.12 25.16 12.78
CA SER A 149 13.81 25.73 13.94
C SER A 149 12.80 26.35 14.93
N PRO A 150 13.09 26.34 16.25
CA PRO A 150 12.23 26.98 17.25
C PRO A 150 11.91 28.44 16.90
N GLU A 151 12.89 29.18 16.38
CA GLU A 151 12.72 30.56 15.89
C GLU A 151 11.65 30.65 14.78
N ASN A 152 11.57 29.67 13.88
CA ASN A 152 10.57 29.62 12.81
C ASN A 152 9.19 29.17 13.32
N ILE A 153 9.13 28.27 14.30
CA ILE A 153 7.87 27.83 14.92
C ILE A 153 7.27 28.96 15.77
N GLU A 154 8.06 29.62 16.61
CA GLU A 154 7.62 30.70 17.51
C GLU A 154 7.17 31.95 16.75
N SER A 155 7.82 32.25 15.63
CA SER A 155 7.40 33.33 14.73
C SER A 155 6.13 33.04 13.93
N GLY A 156 5.49 31.88 14.12
CA GLY A 156 4.29 31.48 13.38
C GLY A 156 4.54 31.19 11.89
N ARG A 157 5.82 31.03 11.48
CA ARG A 157 6.20 30.67 10.11
C ARG A 157 5.88 29.21 9.77
N VAL A 158 5.78 28.35 10.79
CA VAL A 158 5.40 26.94 10.63
C VAL A 158 4.45 26.54 11.75
N TYR A 159 3.31 25.92 11.40
CA TYR A 159 2.34 25.41 12.37
C TYR A 159 2.57 23.93 12.64
N VAL A 160 2.56 23.53 13.92
CA VAL A 160 2.66 22.13 14.33
C VAL A 160 1.25 21.55 14.47
N GLU A 161 0.85 20.67 13.57
CA GLU A 161 -0.40 19.91 13.69
C GLU A 161 -0.14 18.61 14.46
N LYS A 162 -0.70 18.48 15.67
CA LYS A 162 -0.58 17.27 16.48
C LYS A 162 -1.77 16.35 16.21
N THR A 163 -1.54 15.29 15.43
CA THR A 163 -2.58 14.28 15.18
C THR A 163 -2.44 13.10 16.14
N THR A 164 -3.46 12.86 16.96
CA THR A 164 -3.50 11.73 17.90
C THR A 164 -4.12 10.51 17.20
N VAL A 165 -3.30 9.50 16.90
CA VAL A 165 -3.80 8.24 16.30
C VAL A 165 -4.17 7.26 17.41
N THR A 166 -5.46 7.00 17.58
CA THR A 166 -5.95 6.01 18.55
C THR A 166 -5.99 4.64 17.88
N ILE A 167 -5.04 3.77 18.21
CA ILE A 167 -5.02 2.38 17.71
C ILE A 167 -5.90 1.53 18.62
N LYS A 168 -7.08 1.13 18.14
CA LYS A 168 -7.90 0.13 18.83
C LYS A 168 -7.30 -1.25 18.58
N ARG A 169 -6.65 -1.84 19.60
CA ARG A 169 -6.32 -3.28 19.60
C ARG A 169 -7.63 -4.06 19.72
N GLY A 170 -7.94 -4.87 18.70
CA GLY A 170 -9.06 -5.81 18.73
C GLY A 170 -8.86 -6.85 19.83
N LYS A 171 -9.95 -7.18 20.53
CA LYS A 171 -10.04 -8.25 21.54
C LYS A 171 -9.97 -9.62 20.90
#